data_AF-A0A0F8XZN2-F1
#
_entry.id   AF-A0A0F8XZN2-F1
#
_cell.length_a   1.000
_cell.length_b   1.000
_cell.length_c   1.000
_cell.angle_alpha   90.00
_cell.angle_beta   90.00
_cell.angle_gamma   90.00
#
_symmetry.space_group_name_H-M   'P 1'
#
loop_
_entity.id
_entity.type
_entity.pdbx_description
1 polymer ?
#
loop_
_entity_poly.entity_id
_entity_poly.type
_entity_poly.pdbx_seq_one_letter_code
_entity_poly.pdbx_strand_id
1 'polypeptide(L)'
;MNAWMKWTVLLAVPAVLGCSTDSKPTTDAAPQVYTTFYPTTYFTQRIGAAHVEVVCPLPEDADPIFWKPPAATIEAYQEADLIVINGAGFERWVKRVSLPSSKLVDTAEPLKESFLKFAGAATHSHGAGDHHSHEGTDGHTWLDPAHAKVQAEEICKALQSELPEHADEFQASYAALAADLDALDQSLGKLSVALGDAHLLASHPAYNYIVERYGWNLTNLD
;
A
#
# COMPACT_ATOMS: atom_id res chain seq x y z
N MET A 1 15.41 -9.26 -93.53
CA MET A 1 16.31 -8.18 -93.08
C MET A 1 16.12 -7.99 -91.58
N ASN A 2 17.24 -7.99 -90.86
CA ASN A 2 17.47 -7.57 -89.48
C ASN A 2 16.96 -8.49 -88.36
N ALA A 3 17.91 -9.27 -87.83
CA ALA A 3 18.00 -9.66 -86.42
C ALA A 3 17.86 -8.43 -85.49
N TRP A 4 17.64 -8.65 -84.20
CA TRP A 4 18.52 -8.16 -83.11
C TRP A 4 18.08 -8.72 -81.75
N MET A 5 19.10 -9.16 -81.04
CA MET A 5 19.20 -9.66 -79.66
C MET A 5 18.92 -8.55 -78.63
N LYS A 6 18.43 -8.91 -77.43
CA LYS A 6 18.55 -8.15 -76.14
C LYS A 6 18.02 -9.03 -74.99
N TRP A 7 18.91 -9.75 -74.30
CA TRP A 7 19.55 -9.38 -73.02
C TRP A 7 18.68 -9.71 -71.78
N THR A 8 18.91 -10.91 -71.24
CA THR A 8 18.45 -11.32 -69.91
C THR A 8 19.32 -10.61 -68.86
N VAL A 9 18.75 -9.68 -68.11
CA VAL A 9 19.41 -9.08 -66.96
C VAL A 9 19.24 -10.01 -65.76
N LEU A 10 20.34 -10.63 -65.31
CA LEU A 10 20.42 -11.32 -64.03
C LEU A 10 20.58 -10.25 -62.94
N LEU A 11 19.57 -10.04 -62.10
CA LEU A 11 19.69 -9.19 -60.91
C LEU A 11 20.19 -10.05 -59.75
N ALA A 12 21.44 -9.85 -59.34
CA ALA A 12 22.00 -10.45 -58.14
C ALA A 12 21.43 -9.76 -56.90
N VAL A 13 20.78 -10.51 -56.02
CA VAL A 13 20.31 -10.05 -54.71
C VAL A 13 21.49 -10.13 -53.73
N PRO A 14 21.92 -9.03 -53.08
CA PRO A 14 22.88 -9.10 -52.00
C PRO A 14 22.17 -9.62 -50.74
N ALA A 15 22.64 -10.75 -50.22
CA ALA A 15 22.25 -11.24 -48.91
C ALA A 15 22.88 -10.34 -47.83
N VAL A 16 22.07 -9.44 -47.26
CA VAL A 16 22.43 -8.70 -46.06
C VAL A 16 22.29 -9.65 -44.88
N LEU A 17 23.42 -10.17 -44.39
CA LEU A 17 23.53 -10.80 -43.07
C LEU A 17 23.31 -9.70 -42.01
N GLY A 18 22.03 -9.45 -41.69
CA GLY A 18 21.65 -8.69 -40.51
C GLY A 18 21.94 -9.53 -39.28
N CYS A 19 22.88 -9.08 -38.44
CA CYS A 19 22.98 -9.53 -37.06
C CYS A 19 21.67 -9.20 -36.35
N SER A 20 20.78 -10.18 -36.26
CA SER A 20 19.70 -10.17 -35.29
C SER A 20 20.34 -10.17 -33.92
N THR A 21 20.39 -9.00 -33.29
CA THR A 21 20.47 -8.93 -31.84
C THR A 21 19.18 -9.57 -31.34
N ASP A 22 19.32 -10.72 -30.68
CA ASP A 22 18.25 -11.35 -29.90
C ASP A 22 17.91 -10.42 -28.72
N SER A 23 17.23 -9.32 -29.02
CA SER A 23 16.42 -8.62 -28.03
C SER A 23 15.23 -9.53 -27.77
N LYS A 24 15.34 -10.37 -26.73
CA LYS A 24 14.16 -10.97 -26.11
C LYS A 24 13.15 -9.84 -25.89
N PRO A 25 11.89 -9.98 -26.30
CA PRO A 25 10.86 -9.04 -25.89
C PRO A 25 10.73 -9.21 -24.38
N THR A 26 11.29 -8.26 -23.62
CA THR A 26 10.87 -8.06 -22.24
C THR A 26 9.45 -7.55 -22.34
N THR A 27 8.47 -8.44 -22.21
CA THR A 27 7.17 -8.02 -21.72
C THR A 27 7.45 -7.44 -20.34
N ASP A 28 7.55 -6.11 -20.24
CA ASP A 28 7.54 -5.41 -18.96
C ASP A 28 6.21 -5.77 -18.29
N ALA A 29 6.26 -6.76 -17.40
CA ALA A 29 5.16 -7.00 -16.48
C ALA A 29 5.09 -5.79 -15.56
N ALA A 30 3.88 -5.30 -15.29
CA ALA A 30 3.68 -4.19 -14.36
C ALA A 30 4.30 -4.56 -13.00
N PRO A 31 4.95 -3.61 -12.29
CA PRO A 31 5.49 -3.87 -10.96
C PRO A 31 4.41 -4.39 -10.01
N GLN A 32 4.76 -5.34 -9.16
CA GLN A 32 3.86 -5.91 -8.16
C GLN A 32 3.99 -5.18 -6.83
N VAL A 33 2.87 -4.63 -6.36
CA VAL A 33 2.76 -3.99 -5.05
C VAL A 33 1.95 -4.88 -4.11
N TYR A 34 2.61 -5.44 -3.12
CA TYR A 34 2.00 -6.29 -2.12
C TYR A 34 1.48 -5.45 -0.96
N THR A 35 0.21 -5.65 -0.62
CA THR A 35 -0.50 -4.95 0.45
C THR A 35 -0.98 -5.94 1.51
N THR A 36 -1.18 -5.47 2.74
CA THR A 36 -1.43 -6.35 3.88
C THR A 36 -2.90 -6.60 4.20
N PHE A 37 -3.78 -5.66 3.89
CA PHE A 37 -5.22 -5.73 4.18
C PHE A 37 -5.99 -4.63 3.43
N TYR A 38 -7.31 -4.62 3.55
CA TYR A 38 -8.19 -3.81 2.70
C TYR A 38 -7.82 -2.31 2.59
N PRO A 39 -7.59 -1.52 3.66
CA PRO A 39 -7.19 -0.11 3.56
C PRO A 39 -5.91 0.12 2.76
N THR A 40 -4.83 -0.65 3.01
CA THR A 40 -3.59 -0.50 2.22
C THR A 40 -3.80 -0.92 0.77
N THR A 41 -4.59 -1.96 0.52
CA THR A 41 -5.01 -2.35 -0.84
C THR A 41 -5.80 -1.24 -1.53
N TYR A 42 -6.80 -0.68 -0.85
CA TYR A 42 -7.70 0.35 -1.38
C TYR A 42 -6.95 1.63 -1.74
N PHE A 43 -6.09 2.14 -0.84
CA PHE A 43 -5.30 3.33 -1.11
C PHE A 43 -4.34 3.10 -2.28
N THR A 44 -3.64 1.97 -2.30
CA THR A 44 -2.71 1.63 -3.39
C THR A 44 -3.43 1.50 -4.72
N GLN A 45 -4.59 0.85 -4.78
CA GLN A 45 -5.38 0.74 -6.00
C GLN A 45 -5.89 2.09 -6.49
N ARG A 46 -6.39 2.93 -5.57
CA ARG A 46 -6.89 4.28 -5.87
C ARG A 46 -5.81 5.18 -6.46
N ILE A 47 -4.56 4.96 -6.11
CA ILE A 47 -3.43 5.77 -6.56
C ILE A 47 -2.78 5.19 -7.82
N GLY A 48 -2.53 3.87 -7.85
CA GLY A 48 -1.58 3.27 -8.78
C GLY A 48 -2.11 2.18 -9.72
N ALA A 49 -3.36 1.71 -9.60
CA ALA A 49 -3.83 0.50 -10.31
C ALA A 49 -3.75 0.55 -11.85
N ALA A 50 -3.55 1.73 -12.45
CA ALA A 50 -3.30 1.85 -13.88
C ALA A 50 -1.91 1.37 -14.31
N HIS A 51 -0.93 1.40 -13.40
CA HIS A 51 0.50 1.22 -13.68
C HIS A 51 1.16 0.12 -12.86
N VAL A 52 0.51 -0.36 -11.80
CA VAL A 52 1.01 -1.46 -10.94
C VAL A 52 -0.05 -2.53 -10.73
N GLU A 53 0.41 -3.76 -10.51
CA GLU A 53 -0.44 -4.86 -10.05
C GLU A 53 -0.49 -4.85 -8.52
N VAL A 54 -1.68 -4.61 -7.94
CA VAL A 54 -1.86 -4.59 -6.48
C VAL A 54 -2.35 -5.96 -6.00
N VAL A 55 -1.56 -6.61 -5.15
CA VAL A 55 -1.85 -7.94 -4.61
C VAL A 55 -2.09 -7.85 -3.11
N CYS A 56 -3.14 -8.49 -2.62
CA CYS A 56 -3.42 -8.65 -1.19
C CYS A 56 -3.56 -10.14 -0.87
N PRO A 57 -2.51 -10.79 -0.33
CA PRO A 57 -2.56 -12.23 -0.06
C PRO A 57 -3.39 -12.62 1.18
N LEU A 58 -3.96 -11.65 1.90
CA LEU A 58 -4.82 -11.91 3.07
C LEU A 58 -6.11 -12.62 2.63
N PRO A 59 -6.45 -13.80 3.21
CA PRO A 59 -7.73 -14.46 2.95
C PRO A 59 -8.91 -13.59 3.37
N GLU A 60 -10.03 -13.68 2.64
CA GLU A 60 -11.23 -12.85 2.87
C GLU A 60 -11.82 -12.98 4.29
N ASP A 61 -11.65 -14.14 4.93
CA ASP A 61 -12.16 -14.46 6.27
C ASP A 61 -11.10 -14.32 7.39
N ALA A 62 -9.88 -13.89 7.06
CA ALA A 62 -8.80 -13.75 8.01
C ALA A 62 -8.78 -12.39 8.71
N ASP A 63 -8.52 -12.39 10.01
CA ASP A 63 -8.20 -11.17 10.75
C ASP A 63 -6.77 -10.71 10.41
N PRO A 64 -6.56 -9.51 9.86
CA PRO A 64 -5.24 -9.02 9.43
C PRO A 64 -4.22 -8.88 10.58
N ILE A 65 -4.68 -8.64 11.81
CA ILE A 65 -3.81 -8.50 12.99
C ILE A 65 -3.23 -9.86 13.39
N PHE A 66 -4.07 -10.90 13.36
CA PHE A 66 -3.72 -12.24 13.85
C PHE A 66 -3.31 -13.22 12.75
N TRP A 67 -3.49 -12.84 11.48
CA TRP A 67 -3.11 -13.66 10.35
C TRP A 67 -1.65 -14.08 10.41
N LYS A 68 -1.41 -15.34 10.05
CA LYS A 68 -0.09 -15.97 10.00
C LYS A 68 0.15 -16.41 8.56
N PRO A 69 0.77 -15.56 7.73
CA PRO A 69 1.05 -15.92 6.34
C PRO A 69 1.88 -17.21 6.26
N PRO A 70 1.55 -18.13 5.33
CA PRO A 70 2.39 -19.26 4.98
C PRO A 70 3.77 -18.81 4.47
N ALA A 71 4.78 -19.69 4.54
CA ALA A 71 6.13 -19.38 4.09
C ALA A 71 6.19 -18.92 2.62
N ALA A 72 5.43 -19.56 1.73
CA ALA A 72 5.34 -19.16 0.32
C ALA A 72 4.78 -17.74 0.12
N THR A 73 3.88 -17.30 1.01
CA THR A 73 3.37 -15.92 0.98
C THR A 73 4.43 -14.92 1.45
N ILE A 74 5.23 -15.29 2.45
CA ILE A 74 6.37 -14.46 2.89
C ILE A 74 7.41 -14.32 1.76
N GLU A 75 7.70 -15.41 1.05
CA GLU A 75 8.58 -15.40 -0.12
C GLU A 75 8.03 -14.45 -1.21
N ALA A 76 6.73 -14.53 -1.51
CA ALA A 76 6.09 -13.62 -2.45
C ALA A 76 6.19 -12.14 -2.02
N TYR A 77 6.01 -11.83 -0.74
CA TYR A 77 6.26 -10.48 -0.22
C TYR A 77 7.72 -10.03 -0.43
N GLN A 78 8.70 -10.93 -0.24
CA GLN A 78 10.12 -10.60 -0.41
C GLN A 78 10.51 -10.35 -1.88
N GLU A 79 9.82 -11.01 -2.81
CA GLU A 79 10.03 -10.89 -4.25
C GLU A 79 9.35 -9.66 -4.86
N ALA A 80 8.23 -9.20 -4.28
CA ALA A 80 7.46 -8.02 -4.72
C ALA A 80 8.34 -6.79 -4.96
N ASP A 81 7.94 -5.89 -5.85
CA ASP A 81 8.67 -4.64 -6.12
C ASP A 81 8.48 -3.64 -4.98
N LEU A 82 7.26 -3.56 -4.42
CA LEU A 82 6.93 -2.75 -3.27
C LEU A 82 6.05 -3.52 -2.28
N ILE A 83 6.23 -3.27 -0.98
CA ILE A 83 5.44 -3.85 0.11
C ILE A 83 4.85 -2.69 0.91
N VAL A 84 3.52 -2.58 0.95
CA VAL A 84 2.80 -1.54 1.69
C VAL A 84 2.16 -2.16 2.92
N ILE A 85 2.62 -1.72 4.10
CA ILE A 85 2.06 -2.11 5.40
C ILE A 85 1.35 -0.91 6.03
N ASN A 86 0.40 -1.19 6.92
CA ASN A 86 -0.17 -0.18 7.79
C ASN A 86 0.88 0.38 8.73
N GLY A 87 1.64 -0.49 9.39
CA GLY A 87 2.60 -0.10 10.41
C GLY A 87 1.95 0.07 11.78
N ALA A 88 2.58 0.85 12.67
CA ALA A 88 2.18 1.02 14.07
C ALA A 88 2.06 -0.30 14.88
N GLY A 89 2.63 -1.39 14.37
CA GLY A 89 2.53 -2.73 14.95
C GLY A 89 1.23 -3.48 14.65
N PHE A 90 0.41 -3.00 13.70
CA PHE A 90 -0.86 -3.61 13.30
C PHE A 90 -0.66 -5.03 12.77
N GLU A 91 0.20 -5.20 11.76
CA GLU A 91 0.54 -6.52 11.22
C GLU A 91 1.54 -7.26 12.12
N ARG A 92 1.04 -8.03 13.09
CA ARG A 92 1.89 -8.73 14.07
C ARG A 92 2.90 -9.69 13.43
N TRP A 93 2.60 -10.22 12.24
CA TRP A 93 3.49 -11.15 11.55
C TRP A 93 4.75 -10.48 10.99
N VAL A 94 4.71 -9.19 10.64
CA VAL A 94 5.84 -8.47 10.02
C VAL A 94 7.07 -8.49 10.93
N LYS A 95 6.89 -8.39 12.26
CA LYS A 95 7.98 -8.45 13.24
C LYS A 95 8.67 -9.81 13.37
N ARG A 96 8.08 -10.87 12.79
CA ARG A 96 8.55 -12.27 12.92
C ARG A 96 9.25 -12.78 11.67
N VAL A 97 9.37 -11.93 10.65
CA VAL A 97 9.97 -12.27 9.36
C VAL A 97 10.90 -11.16 8.91
N SER A 98 11.74 -11.45 7.92
CA SER A 98 12.59 -10.45 7.30
C SER A 98 11.99 -10.02 5.98
N LEU A 99 11.66 -8.74 5.84
CA LEU A 99 11.25 -8.12 4.58
C LEU A 99 12.36 -7.17 4.09
N PRO A 100 12.56 -6.99 2.77
CA PRO A 100 13.54 -6.04 2.25
C PRO A 100 13.15 -4.61 2.62
N SER A 101 13.94 -3.96 3.48
CA SER A 101 13.62 -2.61 3.96
C SER A 101 13.59 -1.56 2.84
N SER A 102 14.35 -1.76 1.76
CA SER A 102 14.35 -0.87 0.60
C SER A 102 13.05 -0.91 -0.21
N LYS A 103 12.22 -1.93 0.00
CA LYS A 103 10.93 -2.12 -0.69
C LYS A 103 9.73 -1.89 0.24
N LEU A 104 9.99 -1.67 1.52
CA LEU A 104 8.95 -1.62 2.56
C LEU A 104 8.48 -0.18 2.78
N VAL A 105 7.17 0.03 2.63
CA VAL A 105 6.48 1.29 2.94
C VAL A 105 5.67 1.08 4.21
N ASP A 106 6.19 1.60 5.33
CA ASP A 106 5.41 1.76 6.55
C ASP A 106 4.61 3.06 6.47
N THR A 107 3.32 2.94 6.16
CA THR A 107 2.45 4.11 5.92
C THR A 107 2.19 4.93 7.19
N ALA A 108 2.34 4.33 8.38
CA ALA A 108 2.10 4.99 9.66
C ALA A 108 3.36 5.62 10.27
N GLU A 109 4.56 5.40 9.72
CA GLU A 109 5.81 5.98 10.25
C GLU A 109 5.75 7.51 10.45
N PRO A 110 5.18 8.33 9.54
CA PRO A 110 5.05 9.77 9.76
C PRO A 110 4.12 10.15 10.92
N LEU A 111 3.28 9.23 11.38
CA LEU A 111 2.24 9.44 12.40
C LEU A 111 2.66 8.98 13.80
N LYS A 112 3.91 8.53 13.98
CA LYS A 112 4.36 7.89 15.24
C LYS A 112 4.15 8.71 16.51
N GLU A 113 4.25 10.03 16.41
CA GLU A 113 4.03 10.96 17.53
C GLU A 113 2.54 11.13 17.88
N SER A 114 1.65 10.70 16.99
CA SER A 114 0.18 10.75 17.12
C SER A 114 -0.42 9.37 17.42
N PHE A 115 0.41 8.34 17.67
CA PHE A 115 -0.08 7.01 17.97
C PHE A 115 -0.82 6.94 19.30
N LEU A 116 -2.04 6.44 19.26
CA LEU A 116 -2.81 6.13 20.45
C LEU A 116 -2.32 4.84 21.12
N LYS A 117 -2.58 4.74 22.41
CA LYS A 117 -2.35 3.52 23.20
C LYS A 117 -3.67 2.95 23.66
N PHE A 118 -3.78 1.63 23.68
CA PHE A 118 -4.93 0.97 24.31
C PHE A 118 -4.95 1.26 25.82
N ALA A 119 -6.14 1.56 26.34
CA ALA A 119 -6.34 1.73 27.77
C ALA A 119 -5.96 0.43 28.51
N GLY A 120 -5.10 0.54 29.53
CA GLY A 120 -4.64 -0.63 30.30
C GLY A 120 -3.42 -1.36 29.74
N ALA A 121 -2.80 -0.87 28.65
CA ALA A 121 -1.50 -1.35 28.21
C ALA A 121 -0.42 -1.00 29.25
N ALA A 122 -0.09 -1.96 30.14
CA ALA A 122 1.03 -1.82 31.05
C ALA A 122 2.34 -1.80 30.24
N THR A 123 3.11 -0.72 30.36
CA THR A 123 4.49 -0.66 29.85
C THR A 123 5.35 -1.62 30.67
N HIS A 124 5.54 -2.84 30.18
CA HIS A 124 6.54 -3.75 30.73
C HIS A 124 7.94 -3.26 30.33
N SER A 125 8.56 -2.40 31.14
CA SER A 125 9.97 -2.03 31.00
C SER A 125 10.87 -3.21 31.39
N HIS A 126 11.30 -3.99 30.39
CA HIS A 126 12.36 -4.99 30.57
C HIS A 126 13.69 -4.43 30.04
N GLY A 127 14.54 -3.93 30.95
CA GLY A 127 16.01 -3.88 30.80
C GLY A 127 16.58 -2.94 29.70
N ALA A 128 17.83 -2.54 29.89
CA ALA A 128 18.58 -1.78 28.90
C ALA A 128 18.97 -2.71 27.73
N GLY A 129 18.08 -2.79 26.74
CA GLY A 129 18.27 -3.58 25.52
C GLY A 129 17.18 -3.21 24.52
N ASP A 130 17.54 -2.31 23.62
CA ASP A 130 16.80 -1.85 22.44
C ASP A 130 15.89 -2.93 21.81
N HIS A 131 14.57 -2.71 21.88
CA HIS A 131 13.54 -3.07 20.90
C HIS A 131 12.20 -2.53 21.43
N HIS A 132 11.70 -1.43 20.85
CA HIS A 132 10.34 -0.95 21.12
C HIS A 132 9.31 -1.96 20.60
N SER A 133 8.96 -2.96 21.40
CA SER A 133 7.71 -3.68 21.19
C SER A 133 6.58 -2.67 21.42
N HIS A 134 5.91 -2.25 20.34
CA HIS A 134 4.66 -1.49 20.38
C HIS A 134 3.50 -2.31 21.01
N GLU A 135 3.77 -3.10 22.05
CA GLU A 135 2.74 -3.73 22.84
C GLU A 135 1.88 -2.61 23.45
N GLY A 136 0.61 -2.57 23.04
CA GLY A 136 -0.33 -1.56 23.46
C GLY A 136 -0.47 -0.33 22.56
N THR A 137 0.26 -0.20 21.45
CA THR A 137 -0.11 0.81 20.42
C THR A 137 -1.38 0.37 19.72
N ASP A 138 -2.30 1.32 19.52
CA ASP A 138 -3.43 1.13 18.62
C ASP A 138 -2.97 1.30 17.17
N GLY A 139 -3.05 0.20 16.41
CA GLY A 139 -2.67 0.17 14.99
C GLY A 139 -3.77 0.64 14.03
N HIS A 140 -4.97 0.98 14.51
CA HIS A 140 -6.11 1.36 13.65
C HIS A 140 -6.04 2.81 13.14
N THR A 141 -4.83 3.25 12.75
CA THR A 141 -4.50 4.63 12.39
C THR A 141 -5.38 5.17 11.26
N TRP A 142 -5.72 4.34 10.28
CA TRP A 142 -6.53 4.72 9.10
C TRP A 142 -7.97 5.15 9.43
N LEU A 143 -8.45 4.90 10.66
CA LEU A 143 -9.80 5.30 11.05
C LEU A 143 -9.93 6.80 11.34
N ASP A 144 -8.82 7.52 11.55
CA ASP A 144 -8.82 8.98 11.41
C ASP A 144 -8.63 9.33 9.91
N PRO A 145 -9.61 9.99 9.25
CA PRO A 145 -9.49 10.36 7.84
C PRO A 145 -8.26 11.22 7.51
N ALA A 146 -7.79 12.05 8.45
CA ALA A 146 -6.56 12.82 8.27
C ALA A 146 -5.31 11.93 8.32
N HIS A 147 -5.29 10.91 9.19
CA HIS A 147 -4.23 9.90 9.19
C HIS A 147 -4.26 9.06 7.92
N ALA A 148 -5.43 8.61 7.48
CA ALA A 148 -5.59 7.90 6.20
C ALA A 148 -5.04 8.71 5.02
N LYS A 149 -5.23 10.04 5.03
CA LYS A 149 -4.70 10.94 3.99
C LYS A 149 -3.18 10.99 3.98
N VAL A 150 -2.54 10.98 5.16
CA VAL A 150 -1.08 10.88 5.29
C VAL A 150 -0.59 9.50 4.83
N GLN A 151 -1.24 8.42 5.25
CA GLN A 151 -0.90 7.06 4.82
C GLN A 151 -0.98 6.89 3.29
N ALA A 152 -2.02 7.44 2.67
CA ALA A 152 -2.17 7.48 1.22
C ALA A 152 -1.07 8.31 0.53
N GLU A 153 -0.60 9.38 1.16
CA GLU A 153 0.49 10.21 0.63
C GLU A 153 1.82 9.43 0.60
N GLU A 154 2.11 8.65 1.63
CA GLU A 154 3.31 7.80 1.66
C GLU A 154 3.30 6.73 0.57
N ILE A 155 2.13 6.17 0.27
CA ILE A 155 1.96 5.26 -0.88
C ILE A 155 2.22 5.99 -2.20
N CYS A 156 1.68 7.21 -2.36
CA CYS A 156 1.92 8.02 -3.56
C CYS A 156 3.42 8.30 -3.75
N LYS A 157 4.12 8.72 -2.69
CA LYS A 157 5.57 8.99 -2.74
C LYS A 157 6.37 7.75 -3.12
N ALA A 158 6.01 6.60 -2.56
CA ALA A 158 6.67 5.34 -2.88
C ALA A 158 6.47 4.95 -4.34
N LEU A 159 5.24 5.04 -4.86
CA LEU A 159 4.94 4.77 -6.27
C LEU A 159 5.65 5.75 -7.22
N GLN A 160 5.73 7.03 -6.86
CA GLN A 160 6.48 8.05 -7.62
C GLN A 160 7.98 7.76 -7.66
N SER A 161 8.53 7.17 -6.58
CA SER A 161 9.93 6.76 -6.55
C SER A 161 10.19 5.52 -7.39
N GLU A 162 9.24 4.58 -7.43
CA GLU A 162 9.35 3.32 -8.18
C GLU A 162 9.13 3.53 -9.69
N LEU A 163 8.16 4.36 -10.06
CA LEU A 163 7.78 4.66 -11.45
C LEU A 163 7.75 6.19 -11.70
N PRO A 164 8.92 6.85 -11.80
CA PRO A 164 9.01 8.31 -11.93
C PRO A 164 8.32 8.88 -13.17
N GLU A 165 8.21 8.09 -14.25
CA GLU A 165 7.54 8.46 -15.49
C GLU A 165 6.01 8.63 -15.33
N HIS A 166 5.42 8.04 -14.29
CA HIS A 166 4.00 8.14 -13.97
C HIS A 166 3.70 9.04 -12.76
N ALA A 167 4.71 9.78 -12.28
CA ALA A 167 4.63 10.50 -11.01
C ALA A 167 3.48 11.52 -10.92
N ASP A 168 3.21 12.24 -12.00
CA ASP A 168 2.11 13.22 -12.08
C ASP A 168 0.73 12.53 -12.04
N GLU A 169 0.60 11.34 -12.61
CA GLU A 169 -0.64 10.57 -12.60
C GLU A 169 -0.95 10.01 -11.21
N PHE A 170 0.08 9.53 -10.49
CA PHE A 170 -0.07 9.15 -9.09
C PHE A 170 -0.45 10.34 -8.22
N GLN A 171 0.19 11.51 -8.43
CA GLN A 171 -0.12 12.72 -7.69
C GLN A 171 -1.58 13.16 -7.91
N ALA A 172 -2.07 13.10 -9.15
CA ALA A 172 -3.45 13.43 -9.48
C ALA A 172 -4.44 12.45 -8.83
N SER A 173 -4.14 11.16 -8.86
CA SER A 173 -4.96 10.11 -8.25
C SER A 173 -4.99 10.22 -6.72
N TYR A 174 -3.84 10.51 -6.09
CA TYR A 174 -3.74 10.83 -4.67
C TYR A 174 -4.56 12.07 -4.34
N ALA A 175 -4.46 13.16 -5.12
CA ALA A 175 -5.22 14.38 -4.86
C ALA A 175 -6.74 14.13 -4.89
N ALA A 176 -7.23 13.26 -5.79
CA ALA A 176 -8.63 12.85 -5.81
C ALA A 176 -9.02 12.05 -4.56
N LEU A 177 -8.19 11.08 -4.13
CA LEU A 177 -8.42 10.33 -2.89
C LEU A 177 -8.37 11.23 -1.65
N ALA A 178 -7.42 12.17 -1.59
CA ALA A 178 -7.29 13.14 -0.52
C ALA A 178 -8.55 14.02 -0.39
N ALA A 179 -9.12 14.45 -1.52
CA ALA A 179 -10.37 15.20 -1.54
C ALA A 179 -11.57 14.37 -1.01
N ASP A 180 -11.64 13.09 -1.36
CA ASP A 180 -12.68 12.19 -0.83
C ASP A 180 -12.55 12.01 0.69
N LEU A 181 -11.31 11.88 1.19
CA LEU A 181 -11.03 11.77 2.63
C LEU A 181 -11.35 13.06 3.37
N ASP A 182 -11.06 14.23 2.79
CA ASP A 182 -11.45 15.53 3.35
C ASP A 182 -12.99 15.70 3.38
N ALA A 183 -13.70 15.16 2.38
CA ALA A 183 -15.18 15.14 2.37
C ALA A 183 -15.76 14.17 3.39
N LEU A 184 -15.12 13.01 3.59
CA LEU A 184 -15.46 12.05 4.64
C LEU A 184 -15.27 12.68 6.03
N ASP A 185 -14.16 13.37 6.26
CA ASP A 185 -13.87 14.07 7.51
C ASP A 185 -14.97 15.08 7.86
N GLN A 186 -15.37 15.90 6.89
CA GLN A 186 -16.48 16.85 7.08
C GLN A 186 -17.81 16.16 7.37
N SER A 187 -18.07 15.01 6.75
CA SER A 187 -19.30 14.25 6.95
C SER A 187 -19.36 13.63 8.35
N LEU A 188 -18.25 13.08 8.83
CA LEU A 188 -18.11 12.54 10.19
C LEU A 188 -18.18 13.66 11.24
N GLY A 189 -17.60 14.84 10.97
CA GLY A 189 -17.76 16.01 11.83
C GLY A 189 -19.21 16.47 11.96
N LYS A 190 -19.98 16.47 10.87
CA LYS A 190 -21.43 16.76 10.92
C LYS A 190 -22.21 15.67 11.66
N LEU A 191 -21.86 14.41 11.46
CA LEU A 191 -22.44 13.29 12.21
C LEU A 191 -22.18 13.43 13.71
N SER A 192 -20.98 13.85 14.12
CA SER A 192 -20.65 14.10 15.53
C SER A 192 -21.63 15.08 16.18
N VAL A 193 -21.91 16.21 15.51
CA VAL A 193 -22.88 17.20 15.99
C VAL A 193 -24.29 16.61 16.12
N ALA A 194 -24.69 15.74 15.19
CA ALA A 194 -25.99 15.08 15.21
C ALA A 194 -26.09 13.98 16.29
N LEU A 195 -24.98 13.29 16.59
CA LEU A 195 -24.90 12.26 17.64
C LEU A 195 -25.02 12.88 19.04
N GLY A 196 -24.47 14.07 19.27
CA GLY A 196 -24.46 14.69 20.59
C GLY A 196 -23.79 13.78 21.63
N ASP A 197 -24.47 13.54 22.76
CA ASP A 197 -23.95 12.70 23.85
C ASP A 197 -24.33 11.20 23.72
N ALA A 198 -24.78 10.76 22.54
CA ALA A 198 -25.14 9.37 22.31
C ALA A 198 -23.96 8.44 22.65
N HIS A 199 -24.26 7.39 23.41
CA HIS A 199 -23.25 6.39 23.79
C HIS A 199 -23.20 5.28 22.75
N LEU A 200 -22.04 5.14 22.11
CA LEU A 200 -21.77 4.14 21.08
C LEU A 200 -21.20 2.88 21.72
N LEU A 201 -21.56 1.73 21.16
CA LEU A 201 -21.04 0.43 21.58
C LEU A 201 -20.31 -0.20 20.40
N ALA A 202 -19.08 -0.65 20.63
CA ALA A 202 -18.30 -1.44 19.68
C ALA A 202 -17.96 -2.79 20.32
N SER A 203 -17.85 -3.85 19.50
CA SER A 203 -17.36 -5.14 19.99
C SER A 203 -15.89 -5.02 20.40
N HIS A 204 -15.02 -4.65 19.47
CA HIS A 204 -13.57 -4.58 19.68
C HIS A 204 -13.05 -3.14 19.79
N PRO A 205 -11.95 -2.90 20.53
CA PRO A 205 -11.25 -1.62 20.59
C PRO A 205 -10.52 -1.32 19.28
N ALA A 206 -11.26 -0.99 18.23
CA ALA A 206 -10.71 -0.55 16.95
C ALA A 206 -10.89 0.95 16.73
N TYR A 207 -11.89 1.57 17.34
CA TYR A 207 -12.39 2.90 16.97
C TYR A 207 -11.75 4.06 17.75
N ASN A 208 -10.59 3.87 18.40
CA ASN A 208 -10.06 4.90 19.28
C ASN A 208 -9.62 6.16 18.52
N TYR A 209 -9.09 6.03 17.30
CA TYR A 209 -8.69 7.19 16.48
C TYR A 209 -9.88 8.07 16.05
N ILE A 210 -10.99 7.45 15.63
CA ILE A 210 -12.20 8.22 15.26
C ILE A 210 -12.86 8.85 16.50
N VAL A 211 -12.80 8.16 17.64
CA VAL A 211 -13.27 8.68 18.94
C VAL A 211 -12.46 9.90 19.38
N GLU A 212 -11.12 9.81 19.34
CA GLU A 212 -10.23 10.92 19.71
C GLU A 212 -10.48 12.13 18.81
N ARG A 213 -10.60 11.92 17.49
CA ARG A 213 -10.78 13.00 16.52
C ARG A 213 -12.08 13.78 16.73
N TYR A 214 -13.19 13.09 16.95
CA TYR A 214 -14.52 13.72 16.97
C TYR A 214 -15.14 13.85 18.36
N GLY A 215 -14.47 13.36 19.41
CA GLY A 215 -14.96 13.38 20.79
C GLY A 215 -16.15 12.46 21.03
N TRP A 216 -16.25 11.33 20.32
CA TRP A 216 -17.39 10.42 20.46
C TRP A 216 -17.36 9.67 21.79
N ASN A 217 -18.51 9.47 22.41
CA ASN A 217 -18.65 8.66 23.61
C ASN A 217 -18.83 7.19 23.23
N LEU A 218 -17.76 6.38 23.31
CA LEU A 218 -17.76 4.97 22.89
C LEU A 218 -17.25 4.05 24.00
N THR A 219 -17.91 2.90 24.16
CA THR A 219 -17.43 1.78 24.99
C THR A 219 -17.22 0.53 24.15
N ASN A 220 -16.06 -0.10 24.33
CA ASN A 220 -15.75 -1.41 23.77
C ASN A 220 -16.29 -2.49 24.74
N LEU A 221 -16.87 -3.55 24.20
CA LEU A 221 -17.55 -4.59 24.98
C LEU A 221 -16.62 -5.73 25.42
N ASP A 222 -15.38 -5.73 24.96
CA ASP A 222 -14.38 -6.78 25.18
C ASP A 222 -13.33 -6.46 26.24
#